data_AF-A0A9W8DX81-F1
#
_entry.id   AF-A0A9W8DX81-F1
#
_cell.length_a   1.000
_cell.length_b   1.000
_cell.length_c   1.000
_cell.angle_alpha   90.00
_cell.angle_beta   90.00
_cell.angle_gamma   90.00
#
_symmetry.space_group_name_H-M   'P 1'
#
loop_
_entity.id
_entity.type
_entity.pdbx_description
1 polymer ?
#
loop_
_entity_poly.entity_id
_entity_poly.type
_entity_poly.pdbx_seq_one_letter_code
_entity_poly.pdbx_strand_id
1 'polypeptide(L)'
;MDAGFISHAEYTYIQDGLAAGIREDGRGPRDYRDYLLSLDVISHSSGSARCRIGFGTDILVGVKAEVNSIDPSEPSHQGRIQCNVECSPNASQNLAGRAIDDLNNELTRFLTRALNCYGGIDLGKLCIIPKQSCWVLYVDALVLDYDGNLYDALMMATVAALYNARIPQVEIEATGDDGEMDFDVIDDAEAALPVPGRERLPLAITLNWAKGAYIADASMTEEYCVDSRLTVLVNPQGKICAVQKSALGTIPESVMPELLTSATQIAAEMHKDLTKRIETEVKTLESTKHQGHVSTFLSNTFL
;
A
#
# COMPACT_ATOMS: atom_id res chain seq x y z
N MET A 1 -15.44 9.70 -22.41
CA MET A 1 -14.98 10.09 -21.07
C MET A 1 -15.30 11.55 -20.95
N ASP A 2 -16.22 11.91 -20.06
CA ASP A 2 -16.81 13.24 -20.03
C ASP A 2 -15.74 14.33 -19.92
N ALA A 3 -15.66 15.12 -20.99
CA ALA A 3 -14.79 16.27 -21.19
C ALA A 3 -15.30 17.47 -20.37
N GLY A 4 -15.46 17.29 -19.06
CA GLY A 4 -16.09 18.27 -18.18
C GLY A 4 -15.13 19.14 -17.35
N PHE A 5 -13.90 18.70 -17.12
CA PHE A 5 -13.08 19.25 -16.04
C PHE A 5 -11.83 20.01 -16.46
N ILE A 6 -11.33 19.77 -17.69
CA ILE A 6 -10.18 20.47 -18.24
C ILE A 6 -10.56 21.07 -19.58
N SER A 7 -10.27 22.36 -19.75
CA SER A 7 -10.45 23.06 -21.01
C SER A 7 -9.44 22.56 -22.05
N HIS A 8 -9.78 22.68 -23.33
CA HIS A 8 -8.87 22.28 -24.40
C HIS A 8 -7.53 23.04 -24.38
N ALA A 9 -7.55 24.29 -23.91
CA ALA A 9 -6.35 25.11 -23.75
C ALA A 9 -5.45 24.56 -22.63
N GLU A 10 -6.02 24.21 -21.47
CA GLU A 10 -5.29 23.60 -20.36
C GLU A 10 -4.72 22.24 -20.75
N TYR A 11 -5.50 21.40 -21.43
CA TYR A 11 -5.03 20.11 -21.94
C TYR A 11 -3.80 20.27 -22.84
N THR A 12 -3.87 21.20 -23.79
CA THR A 12 -2.78 21.45 -24.73
C THR A 12 -1.56 22.03 -24.02
N TYR A 13 -1.78 22.97 -23.09
CA TYR A 13 -0.72 23.57 -22.27
C TYR A 13 0.03 22.51 -21.45
N ILE A 14 -0.69 21.64 -20.74
CA ILE A 14 -0.09 20.58 -19.93
C ILE A 14 0.68 19.64 -20.84
N GLN A 15 0.09 19.16 -21.93
CA GLN A 15 0.77 18.23 -22.84
C GLN A 15 2.04 18.82 -23.48
N ASP A 16 2.01 20.09 -23.88
CA ASP A 16 3.19 20.76 -24.46
C ASP A 16 4.25 21.03 -23.39
N GLY A 17 3.84 21.35 -22.16
CA GLY A 17 4.72 21.45 -20.99
C GLY A 17 5.43 20.13 -20.70
N LEU A 18 4.70 19.01 -20.71
CA LEU A 18 5.26 17.67 -20.53
C LEU A 18 6.28 17.32 -21.62
N ALA A 19 6.00 17.67 -22.88
CA ALA A 19 6.94 17.48 -23.98
C ALA A 19 8.22 18.34 -23.82
N ALA A 20 8.10 19.52 -23.19
CA ALA A 20 9.23 20.39 -22.86
C ALA A 20 9.93 20.01 -21.54
N GLY A 21 9.39 19.07 -20.77
CA GLY A 21 9.90 18.69 -19.45
C GLY A 21 9.65 19.72 -18.34
N ILE A 22 8.63 20.57 -18.49
CA ILE A 22 8.27 21.62 -17.53
C ILE A 22 6.89 21.30 -16.95
N ARG A 23 6.81 21.31 -15.62
CA ARG A 23 5.57 21.06 -14.87
C ARG A 23 5.00 22.36 -14.29
N GLU A 24 3.70 22.34 -13.99
CA GLU A 24 2.98 23.48 -13.42
C GLU A 24 3.51 23.91 -12.05
N ASP A 25 4.01 22.96 -11.26
CA ASP A 25 4.55 23.15 -9.92
C ASP A 25 6.06 23.37 -9.88
N GLY A 26 6.73 23.34 -11.04
CA GLY A 26 8.18 23.52 -11.16
C GLY A 26 9.01 22.29 -10.79
N ARG A 27 8.40 21.13 -10.53
CA ARG A 27 9.13 19.87 -10.30
C ARG A 27 9.72 19.30 -11.58
N GLY A 28 10.77 18.49 -11.44
CA GLY A 28 11.29 17.68 -12.52
C GLY A 28 10.35 16.53 -12.90
N PRO A 29 10.58 15.87 -14.06
CA PRO A 29 9.75 14.77 -14.53
C PRO A 29 9.76 13.53 -13.62
N ARG A 30 10.81 13.33 -12.83
CA ARG A 30 10.99 12.15 -11.95
C ARG A 30 10.75 12.47 -10.47
N ASP A 31 10.40 13.71 -10.15
CA ASP A 31 10.36 14.19 -8.77
C ASP A 31 8.98 13.95 -8.16
N TYR A 32 8.97 13.27 -7.01
CA TYR A 32 7.77 13.03 -6.22
C TYR A 32 7.43 14.23 -5.32
N ARG A 33 6.14 14.38 -5.00
CA ARG A 33 5.70 15.25 -3.90
C ARG A 33 6.22 14.71 -2.58
N ASP A 34 6.48 15.62 -1.65
CA ASP A 34 6.69 15.24 -0.25
C ASP A 34 5.45 14.50 0.27
N TYR A 35 5.68 13.39 0.96
CA TYR A 35 4.61 12.66 1.63
C TYR A 35 4.79 12.72 3.15
N LEU A 36 3.72 12.47 3.89
CA LEU A 36 3.71 12.28 5.33
C LEU A 36 3.22 10.87 5.61
N LEU A 37 3.98 10.14 6.41
CA LEU A 37 3.62 8.80 6.83
C LEU A 37 3.39 8.81 8.34
N SER A 38 2.24 8.32 8.77
CA SER A 38 1.92 8.14 10.18
C SER A 38 1.57 6.69 10.43
N LEU A 39 2.25 6.05 11.37
CA LEU A 39 1.98 4.68 11.79
C LEU A 39 1.01 4.67 12.97
N ASP A 40 0.33 3.54 13.16
CA ASP A 40 -0.52 3.26 14.35
C ASP A 40 -1.66 4.27 14.56
N VAL A 41 -2.35 4.61 13.48
CA VAL A 41 -3.48 5.55 13.48
C VAL A 41 -4.76 4.92 14.05
N ILE A 42 -4.94 3.61 13.86
CA ILE A 42 -6.10 2.83 14.30
C ILE A 42 -5.66 1.85 15.39
N SER A 43 -6.10 2.10 16.63
CA SER A 43 -5.74 1.31 17.81
C SER A 43 -6.28 -0.13 17.82
N HIS A 44 -7.42 -0.37 17.19
CA HIS A 44 -8.07 -1.69 17.16
C HIS A 44 -7.54 -2.61 16.06
N SER A 45 -6.63 -2.13 15.21
CA SER A 45 -6.05 -2.90 14.11
C SER A 45 -4.75 -3.58 14.54
N SER A 46 -4.44 -4.74 13.96
CA SER A 46 -3.16 -5.42 14.17
C SER A 46 -1.98 -4.59 13.63
N GLY A 47 -2.25 -3.73 12.64
CA GLY A 47 -1.35 -2.67 12.19
C GLY A 47 -2.10 -1.65 11.36
N SER A 48 -1.72 -0.39 11.45
CA SER A 48 -2.29 0.67 10.62
C SER A 48 -1.23 1.66 10.18
N ALA A 49 -1.50 2.30 9.04
CA ALA A 49 -0.72 3.42 8.56
C ALA A 49 -1.61 4.39 7.76
N ARG A 50 -1.25 5.67 7.79
CA ARG A 50 -1.82 6.71 6.95
C ARG A 50 -0.69 7.32 6.13
N CYS A 51 -0.89 7.39 4.82
CA CYS A 51 0.02 8.05 3.90
C CYS A 51 -0.68 9.22 3.25
N ARG A 52 -0.10 10.42 3.38
CA ARG A 52 -0.57 11.61 2.69
C ARG A 52 0.51 12.08 1.73
N ILE A 53 0.24 12.06 0.43
CA ILE A 53 1.14 12.62 -0.59
C ILE A 53 0.71 14.05 -0.91
N GLY A 54 1.63 15.00 -0.73
CA GLY A 54 1.35 16.42 -0.88
C GLY A 54 0.21 16.86 0.03
N PHE A 55 -0.67 17.70 -0.50
CA PHE A 55 -1.85 18.18 0.21
C PHE A 55 -3.15 17.49 -0.18
N GLY A 56 -3.15 16.65 -1.23
CA GLY A 56 -4.41 16.21 -1.86
C GLY A 56 -4.63 14.70 -1.98
N THR A 57 -3.62 13.83 -1.81
CA THR A 57 -3.86 12.37 -1.79
C THR A 57 -3.65 11.84 -0.38
N ASP A 58 -4.69 11.30 0.23
CA ASP A 58 -4.66 10.81 1.61
C ASP A 58 -5.30 9.42 1.69
N ILE A 59 -4.54 8.44 2.15
CA ILE A 59 -4.96 7.04 2.24
C ILE A 59 -4.69 6.52 3.63
N LEU A 60 -5.72 5.89 4.21
CA LEU A 60 -5.65 5.19 5.48
C LEU A 60 -5.72 3.68 5.21
N VAL A 61 -4.79 2.92 5.78
CA VAL A 61 -4.78 1.45 5.66
C VAL A 61 -4.78 0.82 7.05
N GLY A 62 -5.66 -0.15 7.24
CA GLY A 62 -5.71 -1.02 8.40
C GLY A 62 -5.44 -2.47 8.01
N VAL A 63 -4.70 -3.17 8.85
CA VAL A 63 -4.43 -4.60 8.74
C VAL A 63 -5.01 -5.28 9.97
N LYS A 64 -5.85 -6.29 9.75
CA LYS A 64 -6.43 -7.13 10.80
C LYS A 64 -6.05 -8.58 10.56
N ALA A 65 -5.50 -9.22 11.59
CA ALA A 65 -5.22 -10.65 11.57
C ALA A 65 -6.35 -11.41 12.27
N GLU A 66 -6.96 -12.37 11.57
CA GLU A 66 -7.96 -13.26 12.13
C GLU A 66 -7.58 -14.72 11.83
N VAL A 67 -7.97 -15.64 12.71
CA VAL A 67 -7.79 -17.08 12.47
C VAL A 67 -9.04 -17.60 11.77
N ASN A 68 -8.85 -18.23 10.61
CA ASN A 68 -9.93 -18.91 9.90
C ASN A 68 -9.57 -20.39 9.69
N SER A 69 -10.62 -21.21 9.63
CA SER A 69 -10.47 -22.60 9.26
C SER A 69 -10.16 -22.75 7.77
N ILE A 70 -9.27 -23.69 7.44
CA ILE A 70 -8.92 -24.00 6.05
C ILE A 70 -9.82 -25.12 5.57
N ASP A 71 -10.42 -24.96 4.39
CA ASP A 71 -11.13 -26.05 3.73
C ASP A 71 -10.15 -27.20 3.39
N PRO A 72 -10.43 -28.45 3.78
CA PRO A 72 -9.54 -29.59 3.55
C PRO A 72 -9.28 -29.90 2.06
N SER A 73 -10.10 -29.35 1.17
CA SER A 73 -9.99 -29.49 -0.29
C SER A 73 -8.95 -28.57 -0.91
N GLU A 74 -8.48 -27.55 -0.19
CA GLU A 74 -7.49 -26.63 -0.72
C GLU A 74 -6.07 -27.18 -0.59
N PRO A 75 -5.30 -27.21 -1.69
CA PRO A 75 -4.00 -27.85 -1.74
C PRO A 75 -2.88 -27.05 -1.05
N SER A 76 -3.07 -25.74 -0.81
CA SER A 76 -1.98 -24.85 -0.43
C SER A 76 -1.66 -24.85 1.07
N HIS A 77 -2.60 -25.22 1.96
CA HIS A 77 -2.44 -25.21 3.43
C HIS A 77 -1.68 -23.98 3.97
N GLN A 78 -1.86 -22.83 3.34
CA GLN A 78 -1.12 -21.59 3.58
C GLN A 78 -2.08 -20.52 4.09
N GLY A 79 -1.55 -19.52 4.81
CA GLY A 79 -2.31 -18.33 5.16
C GLY A 79 -2.76 -17.55 3.93
N ARG A 80 -3.74 -16.68 4.11
CA ARG A 80 -4.33 -15.89 3.01
C ARG A 80 -4.25 -14.40 3.30
N ILE A 81 -4.18 -13.61 2.25
CA ILE A 81 -4.31 -12.16 2.33
C ILE A 81 -5.53 -11.76 1.52
N GLN A 82 -6.48 -11.12 2.18
CA GLN A 82 -7.66 -10.56 1.55
C GLN A 82 -7.54 -9.04 1.60
N CYS A 83 -7.61 -8.43 0.42
CA CYS A 83 -7.49 -6.98 0.28
C CYS A 83 -8.86 -6.40 -0.06
N ASN A 84 -9.16 -5.23 0.47
CA ASN A 84 -10.29 -4.42 0.09
C ASN A 84 -9.86 -2.95 0.02
N VAL A 85 -10.28 -2.25 -1.03
CA VAL A 85 -10.00 -0.82 -1.20
C VAL A 85 -11.32 -0.10 -1.44
N GLU A 86 -11.60 0.87 -0.59
CA GLU A 86 -12.78 1.71 -0.67
C GLU A 86 -12.37 3.18 -0.84
N CYS A 87 -12.90 3.83 -1.87
CA CYS A 87 -12.78 5.27 -2.02
C CYS A 87 -13.94 5.95 -1.29
N SER A 88 -13.61 6.83 -0.36
CA SER A 88 -14.61 7.66 0.31
C SER A 88 -15.35 8.51 -0.73
N PRO A 89 -16.67 8.71 -0.60
CA PRO A 89 -17.40 9.68 -1.42
C PRO A 89 -16.86 11.11 -1.30
N ASN A 90 -16.12 11.41 -0.24
CA ASN A 90 -15.46 12.69 -0.04
C ASN A 90 -14.14 12.82 -0.81
N ALA A 91 -13.55 11.71 -1.26
CA ALA A 91 -12.21 11.70 -1.85
C ALA A 91 -12.16 12.41 -3.20
N SER A 92 -13.26 12.42 -3.93
CA SER A 92 -13.38 13.25 -5.12
C SER A 92 -14.85 13.50 -5.44
N GLN A 93 -15.19 14.78 -5.65
CA GLN A 93 -16.51 15.15 -6.19
C GLN A 93 -16.75 14.55 -7.59
N ASN A 94 -15.69 14.13 -8.27
CA ASN A 94 -15.71 13.63 -9.64
C ASN A 94 -16.06 12.14 -9.71
N LEU A 95 -15.95 11.43 -8.59
CA LEU A 95 -16.26 10.01 -8.48
C LEU A 95 -17.64 9.91 -7.85
N ALA A 96 -18.64 9.49 -8.63
CA ALA A 96 -20.01 9.32 -8.14
C ALA A 96 -20.62 7.99 -8.61
N GLY A 97 -21.29 7.31 -7.68
CA GLY A 97 -22.00 6.06 -7.94
C GLY A 97 -21.08 4.98 -8.52
N ARG A 98 -21.47 4.43 -9.68
CA ARG A 98 -20.82 3.25 -10.28
C ARG A 98 -19.35 3.45 -10.66
N ALA A 99 -18.94 4.68 -10.96
CA ALA A 99 -17.54 4.98 -11.28
C ALA A 99 -16.61 4.76 -10.07
N ILE A 100 -17.11 5.01 -8.85
CA ILE A 100 -16.39 4.68 -7.61
C ILE A 100 -16.27 3.16 -7.47
N ASP A 101 -17.36 2.43 -7.71
CA ASP A 101 -17.35 0.97 -7.57
C ASP A 101 -16.36 0.31 -8.54
N ASP A 102 -16.29 0.79 -9.79
CA ASP A 102 -15.32 0.31 -10.78
C ASP A 102 -13.87 0.59 -10.35
N LEU A 103 -13.61 1.80 -9.82
CA LEU A 103 -12.29 2.17 -9.30
C LEU A 103 -11.91 1.34 -8.07
N ASN A 104 -12.82 1.17 -7.11
CA ASN A 104 -12.63 0.34 -5.91
C ASN A 104 -12.28 -1.09 -6.30
N ASN A 105 -13.01 -1.67 -7.26
CA ASN A 105 -12.74 -3.00 -7.78
C ASN A 105 -11.38 -3.08 -8.50
N GLU A 106 -10.99 -2.05 -9.25
CA GLU A 106 -9.69 -2.00 -9.91
C GLU A 106 -8.54 -1.95 -8.89
N LEU A 107 -8.61 -1.05 -7.91
CA LEU A 107 -7.60 -0.89 -6.87
C LEU A 107 -7.51 -2.15 -5.99
N THR A 108 -8.66 -2.74 -5.65
CA THR A 108 -8.71 -4.00 -4.89
C THR A 108 -8.03 -5.13 -5.65
N ARG A 109 -8.30 -5.28 -6.96
CA ARG A 109 -7.63 -6.27 -7.80
C ARG A 109 -6.13 -5.99 -7.94
N PHE A 110 -5.76 -4.72 -8.08
CA PHE A 110 -4.35 -4.31 -8.14
C PHE A 110 -3.62 -4.70 -6.86
N LEU A 111 -4.15 -4.33 -5.69
CA LEU A 111 -3.55 -4.64 -4.39
C LEU A 111 -3.51 -6.15 -4.12
N THR A 112 -4.60 -6.86 -4.44
CA THR A 112 -4.67 -8.32 -4.31
C THR A 112 -3.59 -8.99 -5.17
N ARG A 113 -3.38 -8.54 -6.42
CA ARG A 113 -2.30 -9.07 -7.28
C ARG A 113 -0.93 -8.71 -6.72
N ALA A 114 -0.74 -7.47 -6.27
CA ALA A 114 0.51 -7.00 -5.72
C ALA A 114 0.96 -7.83 -4.51
N LEU A 115 0.05 -8.18 -3.61
CA LEU A 115 0.35 -8.92 -2.38
C LEU A 115 0.32 -10.44 -2.55
N ASN A 116 -0.66 -11.02 -3.25
CA ASN A 116 -0.77 -12.48 -3.36
C ASN A 116 0.16 -13.09 -4.42
N CYS A 117 0.36 -12.42 -5.57
CA CYS A 117 1.20 -12.96 -6.64
C CYS A 117 2.68 -12.58 -6.48
N TYR A 118 2.93 -11.42 -5.88
CA TYR A 118 4.25 -10.80 -5.85
C TYR A 118 4.68 -10.31 -4.47
N GLY A 119 3.78 -10.35 -3.49
CA GLY A 119 4.07 -9.88 -2.14
C GLY A 119 4.99 -10.89 -1.49
N GLY A 120 6.19 -10.47 -1.13
CA GLY A 120 7.17 -11.35 -0.52
C GLY A 120 6.83 -11.79 0.91
N ILE A 121 5.54 -11.77 1.30
CA ILE A 121 5.02 -12.30 2.56
C ILE A 121 5.08 -13.82 2.51
N ASP A 122 5.56 -14.41 3.58
CA ASP A 122 5.69 -15.86 3.71
C ASP A 122 4.38 -16.46 4.24
N LEU A 123 3.47 -16.80 3.32
CA LEU A 123 2.17 -17.38 3.63
C LEU A 123 2.27 -18.74 4.35
N GLY A 124 3.40 -19.45 4.20
CA GLY A 124 3.63 -20.71 4.90
C GLY A 124 3.76 -20.52 6.41
N LYS A 125 4.40 -19.43 6.85
CA LYS A 125 4.55 -19.08 8.27
C LYS A 125 3.27 -18.56 8.91
N LEU A 126 2.24 -18.28 8.11
CA LEU A 126 0.92 -17.88 8.58
C LEU A 126 0.02 -19.11 8.85
N CYS A 127 0.46 -20.33 8.53
CA CYS A 127 -0.26 -21.55 8.89
C CYS A 127 0.00 -21.88 10.38
N ILE A 128 -1.08 -22.12 11.13
CA ILE A 128 -1.00 -22.51 12.55
C ILE A 128 -0.99 -24.03 12.63
N ILE A 129 -2.10 -24.65 12.22
CA ILE A 129 -2.25 -26.10 12.13
C ILE A 129 -2.58 -26.45 10.66
N PRO A 130 -1.72 -27.23 9.98
CA PRO A 130 -1.99 -27.65 8.61
C PRO A 130 -3.36 -28.33 8.49
N LYS A 131 -4.14 -27.95 7.47
CA LYS A 131 -5.50 -28.47 7.17
C LYS A 131 -6.59 -28.11 8.17
N GLN A 132 -6.29 -27.33 9.21
CA GLN A 132 -7.27 -26.95 10.22
C GLN A 132 -7.38 -25.43 10.31
N SER A 133 -6.30 -24.72 10.65
CA SER A 133 -6.36 -23.30 11.01
C SER A 133 -5.19 -22.51 10.42
N CYS A 134 -5.47 -21.36 9.82
CA CYS A 134 -4.46 -20.40 9.38
C CYS A 134 -4.83 -18.96 9.70
N TRP A 135 -3.81 -18.12 9.76
CA TRP A 135 -3.98 -16.68 9.77
C TRP A 135 -4.43 -16.16 8.41
N VAL A 136 -5.48 -15.33 8.44
CA VAL A 136 -5.93 -14.52 7.33
C VAL A 136 -5.68 -13.06 7.67
N LEU A 137 -4.92 -12.39 6.81
CA LEU A 137 -4.65 -10.96 6.92
C LEU A 137 -5.65 -10.21 6.05
N TYR A 138 -6.54 -9.46 6.69
CA TYR A 138 -7.44 -8.52 6.05
C TYR A 138 -6.73 -7.17 5.94
N VAL A 139 -6.52 -6.70 4.72
CA VAL A 139 -5.93 -5.40 4.41
C VAL A 139 -7.03 -4.51 3.85
N ASP A 140 -7.49 -3.57 4.65
CA ASP A 140 -8.53 -2.62 4.29
C ASP A 140 -7.91 -1.25 4.08
N ALA A 141 -8.02 -0.72 2.86
CA ALA A 141 -7.56 0.61 2.50
C ALA A 141 -8.75 1.53 2.23
N LEU A 142 -8.73 2.71 2.84
CA LEU A 142 -9.70 3.77 2.66
C LEU A 142 -9.01 4.99 2.04
N VAL A 143 -9.40 5.35 0.83
CA VAL A 143 -8.95 6.59 0.18
C VAL A 143 -9.81 7.74 0.69
N LEU A 144 -9.19 8.68 1.39
CA LEU A 144 -9.84 9.83 2.00
C LEU A 144 -9.87 11.04 1.07
N ASP A 145 -8.79 11.24 0.31
CA ASP A 145 -8.63 12.33 -0.66
C ASP A 145 -7.85 11.84 -1.89
N TYR A 146 -8.18 12.38 -3.06
CA TYR A 146 -7.61 11.95 -4.34
C TYR A 146 -7.18 13.14 -5.21
N ASP A 147 -5.87 13.38 -5.25
CA ASP A 147 -5.19 14.36 -6.09
C ASP A 147 -4.05 13.73 -6.91
N GLY A 148 -4.37 12.62 -7.56
CA GLY A 148 -3.44 11.85 -8.40
C GLY A 148 -2.50 10.92 -7.64
N ASN A 149 -1.78 10.11 -8.42
CA ASN A 149 -0.82 9.08 -8.01
C ASN A 149 -1.33 8.07 -6.96
N LEU A 150 -2.56 7.59 -7.16
CA LEU A 150 -3.25 6.76 -6.18
C LEU A 150 -2.60 5.39 -5.94
N TYR A 151 -2.07 4.75 -6.99
CA TYR A 151 -1.49 3.41 -6.91
C TYR A 151 -0.22 3.38 -6.05
N ASP A 152 0.65 4.37 -6.22
CA ASP A 152 1.90 4.48 -5.48
C ASP A 152 1.60 4.79 -4.01
N ALA A 153 0.70 5.74 -3.75
CA ALA A 153 0.23 6.08 -2.41
C ALA A 153 -0.36 4.86 -1.68
N LEU A 154 -1.21 4.11 -2.37
CA LEU A 154 -1.87 2.92 -1.83
C LEU A 154 -0.84 1.86 -1.44
N MET A 155 0.14 1.60 -2.30
CA MET A 155 1.16 0.61 -2.02
C MET A 155 2.09 1.07 -0.88
N MET A 156 2.50 2.34 -0.85
CA MET A 156 3.30 2.89 0.25
C MET A 156 2.58 2.78 1.61
N ALA A 157 1.30 3.15 1.65
CA ALA A 157 0.49 3.04 2.86
C ALA A 157 0.34 1.58 3.30
N THR A 158 0.12 0.67 2.35
CA THR A 158 -0.05 -0.75 2.64
C THR A 158 1.24 -1.39 3.15
N VAL A 159 2.39 -1.08 2.54
CA VAL A 159 3.70 -1.54 3.01
C VAL A 159 3.98 -1.05 4.42
N ALA A 160 3.70 0.23 4.70
CA ALA A 160 3.86 0.79 6.04
C ALA A 160 2.94 0.12 7.06
N ALA A 161 1.67 -0.14 6.72
CA ALA A 161 0.72 -0.80 7.61
C ALA A 161 1.13 -2.26 7.90
N LEU A 162 1.55 -3.00 6.88
CA LEU A 162 2.06 -4.37 7.02
C LEU A 162 3.39 -4.43 7.79
N TYR A 163 4.22 -3.39 7.69
CA TYR A 163 5.45 -3.30 8.47
C TYR A 163 5.15 -3.09 9.95
N ASN A 164 4.16 -2.25 10.26
CA ASN A 164 3.70 -2.02 11.63
C ASN A 164 2.87 -3.19 12.18
N ALA A 165 2.24 -3.99 11.31
CA ALA A 165 1.38 -5.09 11.73
C ALA A 165 2.10 -6.11 12.62
N ARG A 166 1.43 -6.49 13.71
CA ARG A 166 1.85 -7.53 14.66
C ARG A 166 0.75 -8.58 14.78
N ILE A 167 1.15 -9.84 14.67
CA ILE A 167 0.27 -11.00 14.77
C ILE A 167 0.52 -11.62 16.15
N PRO A 168 -0.51 -11.90 16.95
CA PRO A 168 -0.33 -12.53 18.25
C PRO A 168 0.26 -13.94 18.08
N GLN A 169 1.11 -14.33 19.03
CA GLN A 169 1.71 -15.65 19.03
C GLN A 169 0.67 -16.71 19.41
N VAL A 170 0.80 -17.89 18.83
CA VAL A 170 -0.05 -19.05 19.14
C VAL A 170 0.80 -20.17 19.71
N GLU A 171 0.33 -20.80 20.77
CA GLU A 171 0.89 -22.03 21.32
C GLU A 171 -0.02 -23.19 20.92
N ILE A 172 0.57 -24.24 20.36
CA ILE A 172 -0.16 -25.40 19.90
C ILE A 172 -0.14 -26.43 21.02
N GLU A 173 -1.30 -26.78 21.54
CA GLU A 173 -1.48 -27.83 22.54
C GLU A 173 -2.02 -29.09 21.86
N ALA A 174 -1.45 -30.24 22.22
CA ALA A 174 -1.97 -31.53 21.79
C ALA A 174 -3.04 -31.97 22.77
N THR A 175 -4.31 -31.95 22.35
CA THR A 175 -5.44 -32.28 23.21
C THR A 175 -5.88 -33.72 22.92
N GLY A 176 -5.59 -34.64 23.85
CA GLY A 176 -6.11 -36.01 23.85
C GLY A 176 -5.32 -37.06 23.05
N ASP A 177 -5.66 -38.33 23.28
CA ASP A 177 -5.02 -39.52 22.67
C ASP A 177 -5.30 -39.68 21.15
N ASP A 178 -6.20 -38.88 20.58
CA ASP A 178 -6.68 -38.99 19.19
C ASP A 178 -5.92 -38.08 18.18
N GLY A 179 -4.93 -37.31 18.65
CA GLY A 179 -4.08 -36.47 17.78
C GLY A 179 -4.75 -35.19 17.26
N GLU A 180 -5.84 -34.75 17.88
CA GLU A 180 -6.41 -33.42 17.64
C GLU A 180 -5.49 -32.35 18.24
N MET A 181 -5.15 -31.35 17.42
CA MET A 181 -4.35 -30.20 17.85
C MET A 181 -5.29 -29.03 18.11
N ASP A 182 -5.12 -28.39 19.26
CA ASP A 182 -5.75 -27.11 19.58
C ASP A 182 -4.69 -26.02 19.67
N PHE A 183 -5.10 -24.76 19.65
CA PHE A 183 -4.17 -23.65 19.80
C PHE A 183 -4.72 -22.58 20.73
N ASP A 184 -3.85 -22.11 21.63
CA ASP A 184 -4.12 -20.97 22.48
C ASP A 184 -3.42 -19.73 21.92
N VAL A 185 -4.16 -18.63 21.81
CA VAL A 185 -3.62 -17.34 21.39
C VAL A 185 -3.09 -16.62 22.61
N ILE A 186 -1.80 -16.32 22.62
CA ILE A 186 -1.16 -15.54 23.68
C ILE A 186 -1.65 -14.09 23.56
N ASP A 187 -2.40 -13.62 24.56
CA ASP A 187 -2.96 -12.25 24.63
C ASP A 187 -1.93 -11.20 25.14
N ASP A 188 -0.64 -11.48 24.96
CA ASP A 188 0.43 -10.56 25.30
C ASP A 188 0.84 -9.76 24.06
N ALA A 189 0.60 -8.46 24.11
CA ALA A 189 0.96 -7.53 23.04
C ALA A 189 2.47 -7.45 22.80
N GLU A 190 3.31 -7.75 23.80
CA GLU A 190 4.78 -7.76 23.64
C GLU A 190 5.29 -9.02 22.94
N ALA A 191 4.55 -10.13 23.04
CA ALA A 191 4.86 -11.39 22.35
C ALA A 191 4.45 -11.40 20.87
N ALA A 192 3.72 -10.36 20.41
CA ALA A 192 3.22 -10.29 19.06
C ALA A 192 4.35 -10.16 18.02
N LEU A 193 4.34 -11.05 17.03
CA LEU A 193 5.39 -11.17 16.02
C LEU A 193 5.08 -10.30 14.79
N PRO A 194 6.11 -9.74 14.14
CA PRO A 194 5.90 -9.02 12.89
C PRO A 194 5.48 -9.94 11.75
N VAL A 195 4.74 -9.39 10.79
CA VAL A 195 4.32 -10.13 9.59
C VAL A 195 5.54 -10.71 8.86
N PRO A 196 5.58 -12.03 8.59
CA PRO A 196 6.73 -12.68 8.02
C PRO A 196 6.91 -12.27 6.55
N GLY A 197 8.12 -11.86 6.17
CA GLY A 197 8.43 -11.46 4.79
C GLY A 197 8.10 -10.00 4.44
N ARG A 198 7.71 -9.18 5.43
CA ARG A 198 7.45 -7.73 5.23
C ARG A 198 8.57 -6.96 4.55
N GLU A 199 9.82 -7.39 4.69
CA GLU A 199 11.01 -6.76 4.08
C GLU A 199 11.11 -6.96 2.56
N ARG A 200 10.29 -7.83 1.98
CA ARG A 200 10.32 -8.15 0.54
C ARG A 200 9.16 -7.52 -0.22
N LEU A 201 8.31 -6.75 0.46
CA LEU A 201 7.13 -6.14 -0.13
C LEU A 201 7.52 -5.16 -1.24
N PRO A 202 6.90 -5.24 -2.44
CA PRO A 202 7.18 -4.32 -3.51
C PRO A 202 6.55 -2.94 -3.28
N LEU A 203 7.08 -1.92 -3.95
CA LEU A 203 6.43 -0.63 -4.11
C LEU A 203 5.93 -0.49 -5.54
N ALA A 204 4.84 0.25 -5.69
CA ALA A 204 4.32 0.65 -6.99
C ALA A 204 4.96 1.98 -7.39
N ILE A 205 5.45 2.05 -8.62
CA ILE A 205 5.92 3.27 -9.27
C ILE A 205 5.12 3.47 -10.54
N THR A 206 4.40 4.58 -10.60
CA THR A 206 3.52 4.91 -11.71
C THR A 206 4.16 5.97 -12.61
N LEU A 207 4.46 5.56 -13.84
CA LEU A 207 4.96 6.42 -14.90
C LEU A 207 3.84 6.75 -15.89
N ASN A 208 3.59 8.05 -16.08
CA ASN A 208 2.55 8.56 -16.96
C ASN A 208 3.19 9.07 -18.24
N TRP A 209 2.78 8.51 -19.38
CA TRP A 209 3.31 8.79 -20.71
C TRP A 209 2.39 9.74 -21.48
N ALA A 210 2.96 10.84 -21.97
CA ALA A 210 2.27 11.83 -22.79
C ALA A 210 3.22 12.47 -23.80
N LYS A 211 2.79 12.62 -25.07
CA LYS A 211 3.52 13.35 -26.13
C LYS A 211 5.04 13.07 -26.22
N GLY A 212 5.47 11.82 -26.02
CA GLY A 212 6.89 11.45 -26.17
C GLY A 212 7.75 11.62 -24.90
N ALA A 213 7.15 12.05 -23.79
CA ALA A 213 7.79 12.15 -22.48
C ALA A 213 7.03 11.33 -21.43
N TYR A 214 7.68 11.07 -20.29
CA TYR A 214 7.03 10.48 -19.12
C TYR A 214 7.28 11.29 -17.86
N ILE A 215 6.33 11.20 -16.94
CA ILE A 215 6.42 11.79 -15.60
C ILE A 215 6.08 10.75 -14.54
N ALA A 216 6.72 10.88 -13.37
CA ALA A 216 6.34 10.20 -12.15
C ALA A 216 5.49 11.13 -11.27
N ASP A 217 4.63 10.54 -10.41
CA ASP A 217 3.75 11.29 -9.50
C ASP A 217 2.95 12.41 -10.18
N ALA A 218 2.10 12.02 -11.13
CA ALA A 218 1.22 12.97 -11.83
C ALA A 218 0.17 13.56 -10.87
N SER A 219 -0.03 14.87 -10.95
CA SER A 219 -1.17 15.54 -10.33
C SER A 219 -2.49 15.10 -10.98
N MET A 220 -3.63 15.40 -10.36
CA MET A 220 -4.93 15.03 -10.94
C MET A 220 -5.12 15.62 -12.35
N THR A 221 -4.68 16.85 -12.57
CA THR A 221 -4.74 17.56 -13.87
C THR A 221 -3.85 16.90 -14.91
N GLU A 222 -2.62 16.57 -14.54
CA GLU A 222 -1.69 15.84 -15.39
C GLU A 222 -2.24 14.44 -15.76
N GLU A 223 -2.84 13.72 -14.81
CA GLU A 223 -3.41 12.40 -15.07
C GLU A 223 -4.52 12.40 -16.13
N TYR A 224 -5.35 13.45 -16.18
CA TYR A 224 -6.35 13.61 -17.23
C TYR A 224 -5.76 13.89 -18.61
N CYS A 225 -4.53 14.42 -18.67
CA CYS A 225 -3.87 14.82 -19.91
C CYS A 225 -2.94 13.73 -20.48
N VAL A 226 -2.81 12.60 -19.77
CA VAL A 226 -1.89 11.52 -20.08
C VAL A 226 -2.52 10.50 -21.03
N ASP A 227 -1.73 10.05 -22.01
CA ASP A 227 -2.18 9.08 -23.01
C ASP A 227 -2.16 7.65 -22.44
N SER A 228 -1.13 7.31 -21.68
CA SER A 228 -0.93 5.96 -21.13
C SER A 228 -0.25 5.98 -19.78
N ARG A 229 -0.60 5.02 -18.93
CA ARG A 229 0.00 4.85 -17.61
C ARG A 229 0.67 3.50 -17.51
N LEU A 230 1.86 3.47 -16.94
CA LEU A 230 2.62 2.26 -16.66
C LEU A 230 2.94 2.20 -15.18
N THR A 231 2.30 1.28 -14.46
CA THR A 231 2.58 1.00 -13.06
C THR A 231 3.48 -0.22 -12.96
N VAL A 232 4.64 -0.04 -12.33
CA VAL A 232 5.66 -1.08 -12.16
C VAL A 232 5.76 -1.40 -10.67
N LEU A 233 5.59 -2.66 -10.31
CA LEU A 233 5.86 -3.16 -8.96
C LEU A 233 7.32 -3.57 -8.87
N VAL A 234 8.08 -2.96 -7.97
CA VAL A 234 9.52 -3.23 -7.79
C VAL A 234 9.78 -3.58 -6.34
N ASN A 235 10.47 -4.71 -6.12
CA ASN A 235 10.86 -5.13 -4.78
C ASN A 235 12.08 -4.31 -4.26
N PRO A 236 12.39 -4.37 -2.96
CA PRO A 236 13.55 -3.66 -2.39
C PRO A 236 14.91 -4.10 -2.97
N GLN A 237 14.95 -5.27 -3.62
CA GLN A 237 16.14 -5.80 -4.30
C GLN A 237 16.30 -5.24 -5.73
N GLY A 238 15.40 -4.35 -6.17
CA GLY A 238 15.40 -3.75 -7.51
C GLY A 238 14.87 -4.67 -8.62
N LYS A 239 14.24 -5.80 -8.28
CA LYS A 239 13.62 -6.70 -9.25
C LYS A 239 12.18 -6.26 -9.53
N ILE A 240 11.81 -6.31 -10.80
CA ILE A 240 10.46 -6.04 -11.25
C ILE A 240 9.60 -7.27 -10.95
N CYS A 241 8.57 -7.07 -10.14
CA CYS A 241 7.59 -8.07 -9.78
C CYS A 241 6.47 -8.15 -10.82
N ALA A 242 5.92 -7.00 -11.18
CA ALA A 242 4.82 -6.90 -12.13
C ALA A 242 4.85 -5.58 -12.89
N VAL A 243 4.23 -5.58 -14.05
CA VAL A 243 4.02 -4.39 -14.87
C VAL A 243 2.56 -4.37 -15.29
N GLN A 244 1.89 -3.24 -15.09
CA GLN A 244 0.51 -3.02 -15.50
C GLN A 244 0.44 -1.75 -16.34
N LYS A 245 -0.05 -1.89 -17.57
CA LYS A 245 -0.39 -0.76 -18.42
C LYS A 245 -1.87 -0.45 -18.26
N SER A 246 -2.17 0.81 -17.97
CA SER A 246 -3.52 1.35 -17.86
C SER A 246 -3.70 2.52 -18.84
N ALA A 247 -4.94 3.02 -18.95
CA ALA A 247 -5.40 4.02 -19.93
C ALA A 247 -5.42 3.54 -21.40
N LEU A 248 -6.01 4.35 -22.28
CA LEU A 248 -6.39 3.96 -23.65
C LEU A 248 -5.27 4.10 -24.69
N GLY A 249 -4.27 4.94 -24.44
CA GLY A 249 -3.22 5.25 -25.42
C GLY A 249 -2.23 4.10 -25.66
N THR A 250 -1.14 4.42 -26.34
CA THR A 250 -0.07 3.45 -26.63
C THR A 250 1.27 3.96 -26.12
N ILE A 251 2.11 3.02 -25.67
CA ILE A 251 3.50 3.29 -25.30
C ILE A 251 4.36 2.63 -26.38
N PRO A 252 5.25 3.38 -27.06
CA PRO A 252 6.16 2.79 -28.02
C PRO A 252 7.05 1.74 -27.35
N GLU A 253 7.19 0.57 -27.99
CA GLU A 253 8.00 -0.53 -27.46
C GLU A 253 9.47 -0.12 -27.24
N SER A 254 9.99 0.76 -28.10
CA SER A 254 11.37 1.27 -28.01
C SER A 254 11.67 2.00 -26.70
N VAL A 255 10.65 2.58 -26.05
CA VAL A 255 10.81 3.37 -24.82
C VAL A 255 10.59 2.52 -23.56
N MET A 256 10.01 1.32 -23.70
CA MET A 256 9.71 0.43 -22.57
C MET A 256 10.94 0.12 -21.69
N PRO A 257 12.13 -0.22 -22.24
CA PRO A 257 13.31 -0.50 -21.41
C PRO A 257 13.76 0.71 -20.59
N GLU A 258 13.64 1.91 -21.15
CA GLU A 258 13.97 3.15 -20.45
C GLU A 258 13.01 3.40 -19.29
N LEU A 259 11.71 3.26 -19.52
CA LEU A 259 10.68 3.41 -18.47
C LEU A 259 10.90 2.43 -17.32
N LEU A 260 11.16 1.15 -17.63
CA LEU A 260 11.41 0.14 -16.61
C LEU A 260 12.70 0.43 -15.82
N THR A 261 13.75 0.92 -16.48
CA THR A 261 14.99 1.30 -15.81
C THR A 261 14.78 2.52 -14.91
N SER A 262 14.05 3.53 -15.39
CA SER A 262 13.70 4.70 -14.58
C SER A 262 12.84 4.31 -13.38
N ALA A 263 11.84 3.44 -13.57
CA ALA A 263 10.97 2.97 -12.49
C ALA A 263 11.75 2.22 -11.41
N THR A 264 12.71 1.37 -11.79
CA THR A 264 13.53 0.63 -10.82
C THR A 264 14.49 1.55 -10.04
N GLN A 265 15.03 2.59 -10.66
CA GLN A 265 15.86 3.60 -9.99
C GLN A 265 15.04 4.38 -8.95
N ILE A 266 13.90 4.92 -9.37
CA ILE A 266 12.97 5.65 -8.49
C ILE A 266 12.51 4.75 -7.34
N ALA A 267 12.14 3.50 -7.63
CA ALA A 267 11.73 2.55 -6.59
C ALA A 267 12.83 2.32 -5.56
N ALA A 268 14.09 2.18 -5.98
CA ALA A 268 15.21 1.95 -5.07
C ALA A 268 15.47 3.13 -4.12
N GLU A 269 15.25 4.36 -4.59
CA GLU A 269 15.32 5.58 -3.77
C GLU A 269 14.13 5.65 -2.81
N MET A 270 12.91 5.45 -3.33
CA MET A 270 11.67 5.47 -2.55
C MET A 270 11.64 4.39 -1.47
N HIS A 271 12.14 3.18 -1.74
CA HIS A 271 12.26 2.11 -0.74
C HIS A 271 13.17 2.53 0.42
N LYS A 272 14.35 3.10 0.13
CA LYS A 272 15.27 3.57 1.17
C LYS A 272 14.66 4.65 2.04
N ASP A 273 13.96 5.60 1.42
CA ASP A 273 13.36 6.71 2.14
C ASP A 273 12.14 6.26 2.95
N LEU A 274 11.33 5.35 2.41
CA LEU A 274 10.21 4.76 3.13
C LEU A 274 10.68 3.97 4.36
N THR A 275 11.71 3.12 4.22
CA THR A 275 12.25 2.36 5.36
C THR A 275 12.76 3.28 6.46
N LYS A 276 13.52 4.34 6.12
CA LYS A 276 13.99 5.32 7.10
C LYS A 276 12.84 6.01 7.83
N ARG A 277 11.77 6.38 7.11
CA ARG A 277 10.60 7.04 7.70
C ARG A 277 9.84 6.11 8.62
N ILE A 278 9.63 4.86 8.21
CA ILE A 278 9.03 3.83 9.05
C ILE A 278 9.84 3.63 10.34
N GLU A 279 11.16 3.50 10.25
CA GLU A 279 12.02 3.36 11.44
C GLU A 279 11.97 4.57 12.37
N THR A 280 11.85 5.77 11.80
CA THR A 280 11.73 7.02 12.58
C THR A 280 10.40 7.06 13.32
N GLU A 281 9.31 6.76 12.63
CA GLU A 281 7.97 6.70 13.23
C GLU A 281 7.86 5.63 14.32
N VAL A 282 8.45 4.44 14.12
CA VAL A 282 8.48 3.38 15.14
C VAL A 282 9.18 3.87 16.41
N LYS A 283 10.33 4.54 16.28
CA LYS A 283 11.05 5.13 17.44
C LYS A 283 10.23 6.21 18.14
N THR A 284 9.52 7.04 17.37
CA THR A 284 8.63 8.07 17.94
C THR A 284 7.49 7.43 18.73
N LEU A 285 6.88 6.36 18.20
CA LEU A 285 5.82 5.61 18.89
C LEU A 285 6.32 4.96 20.18
N GLU A 286 7.50 4.34 20.16
CA GLU A 286 8.12 3.75 21.36
C GLU A 286 8.36 4.82 22.44
N SER A 287 8.89 5.98 22.06
CA SER A 287 9.12 7.10 22.99
C SER A 287 7.82 7.65 23.59
N THR A 288 6.75 7.70 22.80
CA THR A 288 5.42 8.18 23.23
C THR A 288 4.78 7.19 24.20
N LYS A 289 4.90 5.88 23.94
CA LYS A 289 4.45 4.82 24.86
C LYS A 289 5.18 4.90 26.21
N HIS A 290 6.49 5.13 26.20
CA HIS A 290 7.26 5.30 27.44
C HIS A 290 6.84 6.53 28.23
N GLN A 291 6.57 7.66 27.56
CA GLN A 291 6.09 8.88 28.22
C GLN A 291 4.67 8.73 28.77
N GLY A 292 3.76 8.08 28.04
CA GLY A 292 2.40 7.79 28.48
C GLY A 292 2.35 6.84 29.69
N HIS A 293 3.27 5.87 29.76
CA HIS A 293 3.42 5.01 30.93
C HIS A 293 3.84 5.84 32.15
N VAL A 294 4.88 6.67 32.02
CA VAL A 294 5.37 7.54 33.13
C VAL A 294 4.29 8.52 33.61
N SER A 295 3.49 9.11 32.72
CA SER A 295 2.39 10.00 33.13
C SER A 295 1.27 9.26 33.87
N THR A 296 0.96 8.02 33.48
CA THR A 296 -0.07 7.18 34.12
C THR A 296 0.40 6.70 35.51
N PHE A 297 1.69 6.39 35.66
CA PHE A 297 2.29 6.08 36.97
C PHE A 297 2.28 7.29 37.91
N LEU A 298 2.59 8.49 37.41
CA LEU A 298 2.55 9.71 38.24
C LEU A 298 1.13 10.07 38.67
N SER A 299 0.10 9.85 37.84
CA SER A 299 -1.30 10.10 38.23
C SER A 299 -1.86 9.09 39.23
N ASN A 300 -1.38 7.82 39.20
CA ASN A 300 -1.84 6.78 40.13
C ASN A 300 -1.05 6.71 41.46
N THR A 301 0.04 7.47 41.60
CA THR A 301 0.84 7.53 42.84
C THR A 301 0.41 8.68 43.77
N PHE A 302 -0.52 9.54 43.32
CA PHE A 302 -1.12 10.62 44.12
C PHE A 302 -2.63 10.40 44.31
N LEU A 303 -3.00 9.29 44.95
CA LEU A 303 -4.30 9.03 45.59
C LEU A 303 -4.06 8.12 46.81
#